data_AF-A0A5U8V6P0-F1
#
_entry.id   AF-A0A5U8V6P0-F1
#
_cell.length_a   1.000
_cell.length_b   1.000
_cell.length_c   1.000
_cell.angle_alpha   90.00
_cell.angle_beta   90.00
_cell.angle_gamma   90.00
#
_symmetry.space_group_name_H-M   'P 1'
#
loop_
_entity.id
_entity.type
_entity.pdbx_description
1 polymer ?
#
loop_
_entity_poly.entity_id
_entity_poly.type
_entity_poly.pdbx_seq_one_letter_code
_entity_poly.pdbx_strand_id
1 'polypeptide(L)'
;MNGETLQRIVEEIVSRLHRRAQSTATLSVTQLRDADCPALFCQHASLRILLIDLPLLGQLADAETGDAAARKIHDALAFGIRVQLSLHSQLLPVIPVKKLARLPLVFTDEHGLPLVLHAGSVLSYRDVAL
;
A
#
# COMPACT_ATOMS: atom_id res chain seq x y z
N MET A 1 40.26 -2.02 -19.70
CA MET A 1 39.48 -3.23 -19.39
C MET A 1 38.58 -3.09 -18.17
N ASN A 2 39.03 -2.54 -17.02
CA ASN A 2 38.15 -2.42 -15.83
C ASN A 2 37.02 -1.39 -15.97
N GLY A 3 37.22 -0.32 -16.77
CA GLY A 3 36.23 0.72 -16.99
C GLY A 3 34.97 0.24 -17.73
N GLU A 4 35.14 -0.58 -18.76
CA GLU A 4 34.01 -1.12 -19.56
C GLU A 4 33.16 -2.11 -18.75
N THR A 5 33.80 -2.96 -17.94
CA THR A 5 33.07 -3.90 -17.07
C THR A 5 32.30 -3.14 -15.98
N LEU A 6 32.92 -2.12 -15.36
CA LEU A 6 32.25 -1.31 -14.35
C LEU A 6 31.09 -0.52 -14.97
N GLN A 7 31.27 0.04 -16.16
CA GLN A 7 30.22 0.73 -16.89
C GLN A 7 29.03 -0.19 -17.18
N ARG A 8 29.29 -1.40 -17.68
CA ARG A 8 28.23 -2.40 -17.93
C ARG A 8 27.47 -2.76 -16.65
N ILE A 9 28.17 -2.91 -15.52
CA ILE A 9 27.53 -3.18 -14.22
C ILE A 9 26.62 -2.02 -13.81
N VAL A 10 27.10 -0.78 -13.91
CA VAL A 10 26.32 0.41 -13.55
C VAL A 10 25.08 0.53 -14.43
N GLU A 11 25.23 0.38 -15.75
CA GLU A 11 24.11 0.43 -16.70
C GLU A 11 23.04 -0.63 -16.37
N GLU A 12 23.46 -1.85 -16.05
CA GLU A 12 22.54 -2.92 -15.67
C GLU A 12 21.84 -2.63 -14.35
N ILE A 13 22.55 -2.13 -13.34
CA ILE A 13 21.96 -1.74 -12.05
C ILE A 13 20.92 -0.63 -12.25
N VAL A 14 21.26 0.42 -13.00
CA VAL A 14 20.35 1.52 -13.29
C VAL A 14 19.11 1.02 -14.02
N SER A 15 19.28 0.17 -15.04
CA SER A 15 18.18 -0.46 -15.78
C SER A 15 17.23 -1.23 -14.84
N ARG A 16 17.78 -2.06 -13.94
CA ARG A 16 16.99 -2.83 -12.97
C ARG A 16 16.26 -1.94 -11.96
N LEU A 17 16.94 -0.92 -11.43
CA LEU A 17 16.33 0.03 -10.49
C LEU A 17 15.21 0.82 -11.16
N HIS A 18 15.41 1.25 -12.41
CA HIS A 18 14.38 1.97 -13.17
C HIS A 18 13.16 1.10 -13.44
N ARG A 19 13.38 -0.16 -13.82
CA ARG A 19 12.31 -1.15 -13.98
C ARG A 19 11.55 -1.34 -12.68
N ARG A 20 12.26 -1.60 -11.57
CA ARG A 20 11.67 -1.76 -10.23
C ARG A 20 10.81 -0.56 -9.84
N ALA A 21 11.30 0.66 -10.09
CA ALA A 21 10.61 1.90 -9.72
C ALA A 21 9.23 2.05 -10.39
N GLN A 22 9.06 1.47 -11.58
CA GLN A 22 7.82 1.48 -12.36
C GLN A 22 6.96 0.23 -12.14
N SER A 23 7.54 -0.84 -11.59
CA SER A 23 6.86 -2.09 -11.30
C SER A 23 5.94 -1.99 -10.08
N THR A 24 4.68 -2.40 -10.28
CA THR A 24 3.68 -2.53 -9.22
C THR A 24 3.16 -3.96 -9.18
N ALA A 25 3.24 -4.63 -8.02
CA ALA A 25 2.62 -5.94 -7.84
C ALA A 25 1.18 -5.77 -7.38
N THR A 26 0.25 -6.43 -8.06
CA THR A 26 -1.17 -6.46 -7.67
C THR A 26 -1.49 -7.81 -7.05
N LEU A 27 -1.99 -7.80 -5.81
CA LEU A 27 -2.20 -9.00 -5.00
C LEU A 27 -3.56 -8.91 -4.30
N SER A 28 -4.22 -10.05 -4.12
CA SER A 28 -5.28 -10.19 -3.13
C SER A 28 -4.69 -10.37 -1.73
N VAL A 29 -5.53 -10.23 -0.68
CA VAL A 29 -5.11 -10.47 0.71
C VAL A 29 -4.54 -11.88 0.91
N THR A 30 -5.12 -12.90 0.29
CA THR A 30 -4.62 -14.29 0.38
C THR A 30 -3.24 -14.43 -0.24
N GLN A 31 -3.05 -13.91 -1.46
CA GLN A 31 -1.74 -13.91 -2.12
C GLN A 31 -0.68 -13.15 -1.32
N LEU A 32 -1.07 -12.05 -0.67
CA LEU A 32 -0.15 -11.32 0.20
C LEU A 32 0.28 -12.17 1.42
N ARG A 33 -0.63 -12.94 2.02
CA ARG A 33 -0.30 -13.86 3.13
C ARG A 33 0.71 -14.93 2.73
N ASP A 34 0.67 -15.39 1.49
CA ASP A 34 1.57 -16.44 0.98
C ASP A 34 2.84 -15.88 0.32
N ALA A 35 2.88 -14.59 -0.02
CA ALA A 35 3.98 -13.98 -0.76
C ALA A 35 5.33 -13.99 -0.02
N ASP A 36 6.41 -14.19 -0.77
CA ASP A 36 7.79 -13.96 -0.31
C ASP A 36 8.11 -12.45 -0.38
N CYS A 37 7.96 -11.75 0.75
CA CYS A 37 8.11 -10.30 0.84
C CYS A 37 9.49 -9.78 0.38
N PRO A 38 10.63 -10.35 0.82
CA PRO A 38 11.94 -9.94 0.32
C PRO A 38 12.05 -9.93 -1.21
N ALA A 39 11.65 -11.01 -1.88
CA ALA A 39 11.68 -11.09 -3.34
C ALA A 39 10.73 -10.07 -3.97
N LEU A 40 9.52 -9.93 -3.43
CA LEU A 40 8.50 -9.00 -3.89
C LEU A 40 9.01 -7.54 -3.83
N PHE A 41 9.61 -7.15 -2.71
CA PHE A 41 10.08 -5.78 -2.46
C PHE A 41 11.33 -5.43 -3.29
N CYS A 42 12.16 -6.41 -3.62
CA CYS A 42 13.30 -6.23 -4.52
C CYS A 42 12.86 -5.99 -5.98
N GLN A 43 11.69 -6.49 -6.38
CA GLN A 43 11.22 -6.43 -7.77
C GLN A 43 10.22 -5.29 -8.03
N HIS A 44 9.52 -4.82 -6.99
CA HIS A 44 8.46 -3.83 -7.11
C HIS A 44 8.71 -2.67 -6.15
N ALA A 45 8.47 -1.44 -6.61
CA ALA A 45 8.49 -0.25 -5.75
C ALA A 45 7.10 0.10 -5.21
N SER A 46 6.05 -0.55 -5.71
CA SER A 46 4.68 -0.34 -5.26
C SER A 46 3.90 -1.65 -5.16
N LEU A 47 2.98 -1.73 -4.21
CA LEU A 47 2.01 -2.83 -4.07
C LEU A 47 0.60 -2.28 -4.20
N ARG A 48 -0.25 -3.03 -4.89
CA ARG A 48 -1.70 -2.79 -4.97
C ARG A 48 -2.42 -3.99 -4.38
N ILE A 49 -3.11 -3.79 -3.28
CA ILE A 49 -3.79 -4.85 -2.55
C ILE A 49 -5.29 -4.74 -2.81
N LEU A 50 -5.86 -5.80 -3.36
CA LEU A 50 -7.26 -5.92 -3.73
C LEU A 50 -8.04 -6.71 -2.67
N LEU A 51 -9.37 -6.50 -2.65
CA LEU A 51 -10.32 -7.27 -1.83
C LEU A 51 -10.00 -7.21 -0.34
N ILE A 52 -9.69 -6.02 0.17
CA ILE A 52 -9.44 -5.83 1.58
C ILE A 52 -10.75 -5.90 2.36
N ASP A 53 -10.71 -6.62 3.48
CA ASP A 53 -11.82 -6.75 4.40
C ASP A 53 -11.68 -5.84 5.63
N LEU A 54 -12.79 -5.65 6.34
CA LEU A 54 -12.82 -4.82 7.54
C LEU A 54 -11.89 -5.33 8.67
N PRO A 55 -11.78 -6.65 8.94
CA PRO A 55 -10.85 -7.15 9.95
C PRO A 55 -9.40 -6.76 9.68
N LEU A 56 -8.93 -6.86 8.42
CA LEU A 56 -7.58 -6.46 8.05
C LEU A 56 -7.37 -4.95 8.24
N LEU A 57 -8.36 -4.11 7.90
CA LEU A 57 -8.29 -2.67 8.13
C LEU A 57 -8.20 -2.32 9.62
N GLY A 58 -8.91 -3.06 10.47
CA GLY A 58 -8.79 -2.92 11.92
C GLY A 58 -7.38 -3.27 12.41
N GLN A 59 -6.85 -4.40 11.94
CA GLN A 59 -5.48 -4.85 12.26
C GLN A 59 -4.39 -3.90 11.77
N LEU A 60 -4.58 -3.26 10.61
CA LEU A 60 -3.67 -2.23 10.10
C LEU A 60 -3.69 -0.95 10.94
N ALA A 61 -4.86 -0.59 11.45
CA ALA A 61 -5.02 0.58 12.30
C ALA A 61 -4.34 0.43 13.67
N ASP A 62 -4.14 -0.81 14.13
CA ASP A 62 -3.50 -1.12 15.40
C ASP A 62 -1.99 -1.34 15.24
N ALA A 63 -1.21 -0.91 16.25
CA ALA A 63 0.25 -0.98 16.22
C ALA A 63 0.79 -2.40 16.42
N GLU A 64 0.06 -3.23 17.18
CA GLU A 64 0.35 -4.64 17.37
C GLU A 64 -0.68 -5.46 16.59
N THR A 65 -0.24 -6.06 15.49
CA THR A 65 -1.10 -6.91 14.66
C THR A 65 -0.71 -8.37 14.76
N GLY A 66 -1.72 -9.23 14.98
CA GLY A 66 -1.58 -10.68 14.91
C GLY A 66 -1.76 -11.23 13.49
N ASP A 67 -2.24 -10.41 12.55
CA ASP A 67 -2.52 -10.84 11.18
C ASP A 67 -1.25 -10.76 10.30
N ALA A 68 -0.98 -11.85 9.58
CA ALA A 68 0.21 -11.94 8.74
C ALA A 68 0.21 -10.95 7.56
N ALA A 69 -0.96 -10.63 6.98
CA ALA A 69 -1.05 -9.66 5.89
C ALA A 69 -0.83 -8.23 6.41
N ALA A 70 -1.43 -7.87 7.55
CA ALA A 70 -1.21 -6.57 8.17
C ALA A 70 0.27 -6.34 8.50
N ARG A 71 0.96 -7.36 9.07
CA ARG A 71 2.40 -7.29 9.33
C ARG A 71 3.20 -7.07 8.04
N LYS A 72 2.90 -7.82 6.98
CA LYS A 72 3.58 -7.67 5.68
C LYS A 72 3.35 -6.30 5.04
N ILE A 73 2.19 -5.68 5.24
CA ILE A 73 1.92 -4.31 4.80
C ILE A 73 2.79 -3.33 5.59
N HIS A 74 2.85 -3.46 6.92
CA HIS A 74 3.74 -2.64 7.75
C HIS A 74 5.21 -2.81 7.35
N ASP A 75 5.65 -4.05 7.08
CA ASP A 75 7.01 -4.33 6.59
C ASP A 75 7.27 -3.65 5.24
N ALA A 76 6.30 -3.70 4.32
CA ALA A 76 6.41 -3.02 3.02
C ALA A 76 6.55 -1.50 3.20
N LEU A 77 5.73 -0.90 4.06
CA LEU A 77 5.82 0.53 4.38
C LEU A 77 7.17 0.90 5.01
N ALA A 78 7.65 0.09 5.95
CA ALA A 78 8.97 0.28 6.59
C ALA A 78 10.12 0.14 5.59
N PHE A 79 9.97 -0.72 4.58
CA PHE A 79 10.92 -0.87 3.48
C PHE A 79 10.84 0.25 2.43
N GLY A 80 9.92 1.20 2.58
CA GLY A 80 9.72 2.32 1.66
C GLY A 80 8.93 1.97 0.39
N ILE A 81 8.19 0.86 0.41
CA ILE A 81 7.30 0.46 -0.69
C ILE A 81 6.02 1.29 -0.62
N ARG A 82 5.59 1.81 -1.78
CA ARG A 82 4.29 2.51 -1.87
C ARG A 82 3.17 1.47 -1.83
N VAL A 83 2.29 1.55 -0.84
CA VAL A 83 1.18 0.61 -0.70
C VAL A 83 -0.14 1.30 -1.03
N GLN A 84 -0.85 0.74 -2.00
CA GLN A 84 -2.20 1.12 -2.37
C GLN A 84 -3.20 0.03 -1.96
N LEU A 85 -4.26 0.45 -1.29
CA LEU A 85 -5.34 -0.40 -0.80
C LEU A 85 -6.62 -0.11 -1.59
N SER A 86 -7.19 -1.13 -2.24
CA SER A 86 -8.50 -1.03 -2.90
C SER A 86 -9.59 -1.36 -1.90
N LEU A 87 -10.43 -0.38 -1.60
CA LEU A 87 -11.57 -0.50 -0.70
C LEU A 87 -12.86 -0.65 -1.49
N HIS A 88 -13.75 -1.51 -1.01
CA HIS A 88 -15.12 -1.53 -1.50
C HIS A 88 -15.92 -0.39 -0.84
N SER A 89 -16.74 0.31 -1.61
CA SER A 89 -17.62 1.41 -1.18
C SER A 89 -18.41 1.11 0.11
N GLN A 90 -18.90 -0.12 0.25
CA GLN A 90 -19.60 -0.62 1.45
C GLN A 90 -18.79 -0.55 2.76
N LEU A 91 -17.45 -0.53 2.71
CA LEU A 91 -16.61 -0.44 3.90
C LEU A 91 -16.45 1.00 4.40
N LEU A 92 -16.62 2.00 3.53
CA LEU A 92 -16.36 3.42 3.85
C LEU A 92 -17.07 3.93 5.11
N PRO A 93 -18.32 3.54 5.43
CA PRO A 93 -18.99 4.00 6.65
C PRO A 93 -18.38 3.47 7.95
N VAL A 94 -17.66 2.35 7.90
CA VAL A 94 -17.19 1.60 9.08
C VAL A 94 -15.67 1.58 9.24
N ILE A 95 -14.91 2.16 8.30
CA ILE A 95 -13.45 2.15 8.37
C ILE A 95 -12.91 3.00 9.54
N PRO A 96 -11.80 2.60 10.19
CA PRO A 96 -11.14 3.37 11.24
C PRO A 96 -10.30 4.54 10.67
N VAL A 97 -10.98 5.57 10.12
CA VAL A 97 -10.38 6.71 9.41
C VAL A 97 -9.22 7.36 10.16
N LYS A 98 -9.38 7.66 11.46
CA LYS A 98 -8.39 8.42 12.24
C LYS A 98 -7.02 7.74 12.33
N LYS A 99 -7.01 6.42 12.42
CA LYS A 99 -5.77 5.63 12.55
C LYS A 99 -5.18 5.36 11.17
N LEU A 100 -6.01 4.96 10.21
CA LEU A 100 -5.58 4.67 8.84
C LEU A 100 -5.04 5.91 8.11
N ALA A 101 -5.61 7.09 8.34
CA ALA A 101 -5.14 8.34 7.73
C ALA A 101 -3.75 8.78 8.21
N ARG A 102 -3.22 8.18 9.30
CA ARG A 102 -1.86 8.45 9.79
C ARG A 102 -0.81 7.58 9.11
N LEU A 103 -1.23 6.52 8.43
CA LEU A 103 -0.33 5.63 7.71
C LEU A 103 -0.07 6.18 6.31
N PRO A 104 1.13 6.01 5.74
CA PRO A 104 1.46 6.42 4.38
C PRO A 104 0.87 5.46 3.34
N LEU A 105 -0.45 5.28 3.38
CA LEU A 105 -1.23 4.42 2.50
C LEU A 105 -1.95 5.26 1.44
N VAL A 106 -2.04 4.72 0.22
CA VAL A 106 -2.91 5.24 -0.83
C VAL A 106 -4.19 4.41 -0.83
N PHE A 107 -5.36 5.06 -0.85
CA PHE A 107 -6.64 4.36 -0.92
C PHE A 107 -7.29 4.61 -2.29
N THR A 108 -7.87 3.56 -2.86
CA THR A 108 -8.73 3.67 -4.05
C THR A 108 -10.01 2.89 -3.85
N ASP A 109 -11.08 3.25 -4.55
CA ASP A 109 -12.31 2.46 -4.58
C ASP A 109 -12.17 1.21 -5.47
N GLU A 110 -13.25 0.43 -5.61
CA GLU A 110 -13.33 -0.72 -6.51
C GLU A 110 -13.12 -0.39 -8.00
N HIS A 111 -13.31 0.86 -8.41
CA HIS A 111 -13.12 1.35 -9.77
C HIS A 111 -11.73 1.97 -10.01
N GLY A 112 -10.91 2.07 -8.96
CA GLY A 112 -9.58 2.66 -9.01
C GLY A 112 -9.56 4.18 -8.84
N LEU A 113 -10.67 4.81 -8.45
CA LEU A 113 -10.72 6.23 -8.13
C LEU A 113 -10.05 6.50 -6.78
N PRO A 114 -9.31 7.61 -6.64
CA PRO A 114 -8.62 7.92 -5.40
C PRO A 114 -9.60 8.24 -4.26
N LEU A 115 -9.34 7.66 -3.09
CA LEU A 115 -10.06 7.91 -1.86
C LEU A 115 -9.15 8.67 -0.88
N VAL A 116 -9.61 9.83 -0.41
CA VAL A 116 -8.87 10.63 0.57
C VAL A 116 -9.52 10.48 1.93
N LEU A 117 -8.78 9.88 2.87
CA LEU A 117 -9.22 9.76 4.25
C LEU A 117 -8.90 11.04 5.02
N HIS A 118 -9.94 11.74 5.48
CA HIS A 118 -9.78 12.95 6.28
C HIS A 118 -10.07 12.65 7.76
N ALA A 119 -9.07 12.79 8.63
CA ALA A 119 -9.20 12.44 10.05
C ALA A 119 -10.10 13.42 10.85
N GLY A 120 -10.29 14.65 10.33
CA GLY A 120 -11.19 15.65 10.90
C GLY A 120 -12.58 15.61 10.27
N SER A 121 -13.59 16.09 10.99
CA SER A 121 -14.91 16.35 10.39
C SER A 121 -14.76 17.50 9.39
N VAL A 122 -15.14 17.25 8.13
CA VAL A 122 -15.12 18.25 7.05
C VAL A 122 -16.47 18.95 6.90
N LEU A 123 -17.55 18.24 7.26
CA LEU A 123 -18.92 18.73 7.21
C LEU A 123 -19.63 18.37 8.52
N SER A 124 -20.25 19.36 9.13
CA SER A 124 -21.19 19.21 10.24
C SER A 124 -22.61 19.40 9.74
N TYR A 125 -23.60 18.97 10.53
CA TYR A 125 -25.01 19.18 10.19
C TYR A 125 -25.35 20.68 9.96
N ARG A 126 -24.63 21.59 10.64
CA ARG A 126 -24.78 23.04 10.45
C ARG A 126 -24.38 23.52 9.05
N ASP A 127 -23.50 22.78 8.38
CA ASP A 127 -22.98 23.15 7.06
C ASP A 127 -23.90 22.65 5.92
N VAL A 128 -24.89 21.81 6.24
CA VAL A 128 -25.79 21.16 5.26
C VAL A 128 -27.26 21.50 5.51
N ALA A 129 -27.64 21.84 6.75
CA ALA A 129 -28.99 22.26 7.08
C ALA A 129 -29.20 23.75 6.74
N LEU A 130 -29.88 24.00 5.61
CA LEU A 130 -30.54 25.28 5.28
C LEU A 130 -31.89 25.39 6.00
#